data_AF-A0A2E0XKK0-F1
#
_entry.id   AF-A0A2E0XKK0-F1
#
_cell.length_a   1.000
_cell.length_b   1.000
_cell.length_c   1.000
_cell.angle_alpha   90.00
_cell.angle_beta   90.00
_cell.angle_gamma   90.00
#
_symmetry.space_group_name_H-M   'P 1'
#
loop_
_entity.id
_entity.type
_entity.pdbx_description
1 polymer ?
#
loop_
_entity_poly.entity_id
_entity_poly.type
_entity_poly.pdbx_seq_one_letter_code
_entity_poly.pdbx_strand_id
1 'polypeptide(L)' 'MSHGGNVFVAGQGPIGHFVAQMARAAGAKVTVTDRLQNRLDMAKKNGVHITRNIDDKETEAHLIEGGPYNIRL' A
#
# COMPACT_ATOMS: atom_id res chain seq x y z
N MET A 1 -20.83 -3.19 3.24
CA MET A 1 -19.74 -2.88 2.29
C MET A 1 -19.38 -1.40 2.49
N SER A 2 -18.29 -1.09 3.20
CA SER A 2 -17.92 0.31 3.45
C SER A 2 -17.25 0.89 2.21
N HIS A 3 -17.87 1.92 1.64
CA HIS A 3 -17.26 2.75 0.61
C HIS A 3 -16.16 3.58 1.30
N GLY A 4 -14.89 3.44 0.90
CA GLY A 4 -13.76 4.23 1.44
C GLY A 4 -12.87 3.54 2.49
N GLY A 5 -12.55 2.25 2.33
CA GLY A 5 -11.60 1.56 3.22
C GLY A 5 -10.15 2.06 3.12
N ASN A 6 -9.37 1.87 4.17
CA ASN A 6 -7.91 2.00 4.27
C ASN A 6 -7.24 0.60 4.22
N VAL A 7 -6.57 0.29 3.13
CA VAL A 7 -5.95 -1.01 2.84
C VAL A 7 -4.44 -0.90 2.95
N PHE A 8 -3.83 -1.87 3.64
CA PHE A 8 -2.39 -2.06 3.65
C PHE A 8 -2.03 -3.36 2.92
N VAL A 9 -1.09 -3.29 1.97
CA VAL A 9 -0.54 -4.45 1.26
C VAL A 9 0.96 -4.56 1.55
N ALA A 10 1.39 -5.65 2.16
CA ALA A 10 2.78 -5.94 2.43
C ALA A 10 3.41 -6.76 1.30
N GLY A 11 4.35 -6.14 0.58
CA GLY A 11 5.02 -6.73 -0.59
C GLY A 11 4.39 -6.28 -1.90
N GLN A 12 5.19 -5.72 -2.81
CA GLN A 12 4.76 -5.16 -4.10
C GLN A 12 5.29 -5.97 -5.28
N GLY A 13 5.27 -7.31 -5.14
CA GLY A 13 5.42 -8.23 -6.27
C GLY A 13 4.19 -8.23 -7.19
N PRO A 14 4.12 -9.14 -8.18
CA PRO A 14 3.00 -9.18 -9.13
C PRO A 14 1.61 -9.27 -8.48
N ILE A 15 1.47 -10.13 -7.45
CA ILE A 15 0.20 -10.32 -6.74
C ILE A 15 -0.13 -9.09 -5.89
N GLY A 16 0.82 -8.58 -5.10
CA GLY A 16 0.61 -7.37 -4.30
C GLY A 16 0.24 -6.16 -5.14
N HIS A 17 0.88 -6.01 -6.31
CA HIS A 17 0.55 -4.95 -7.25
C HIS A 17 -0.86 -5.10 -7.82
N PHE A 18 -1.27 -6.31 -8.22
CA PHE A 18 -2.65 -6.58 -8.64
C PHE A 18 -3.66 -6.23 -7.54
N VAL A 19 -3.42 -6.68 -6.31
CA VAL A 19 -4.27 -6.41 -5.14
C VAL A 19 -4.38 -4.91 -4.85
N ALA A 20 -3.26 -4.18 -4.90
CA ALA A 20 -3.24 -2.73 -4.69
C ALA A 20 -4.11 -2.00 -5.73
N GLN A 21 -4.04 -2.43 -7.00
CA GLN A 21 -4.87 -1.86 -8.07
C GLN A 21 -6.35 -2.21 -7.90
N MET A 22 -6.68 -3.43 -7.46
CA MET A 22 -8.06 -3.81 -7.18
C MET A 22 -8.64 -3.00 -6.00
N ALA A 23 -7.87 -2.81 -4.93
CA ALA A 23 -8.26 -1.97 -3.80
C ALA A 23 -8.46 -0.51 -4.23
N ARG A 24 -7.55 0.03 -5.06
CA ARG A 24 -7.69 1.36 -5.68
C ARG A 24 -8.99 1.46 -6.50
N ALA A 25 -9.26 0.49 -7.37
CA ALA A 25 -10.47 0.46 -8.20
C ALA A 25 -11.75 0.36 -7.37
N ALA A 26 -11.69 -0.29 -6.20
CA ALA A 26 -12.78 -0.35 -5.23
C ALA A 26 -12.95 0.94 -4.40
N GLY A 27 -12.14 1.98 -4.65
CA GLY A 27 -12.22 3.27 -3.96
C GLY A 27 -11.53 3.32 -2.59
N ALA A 28 -10.65 2.37 -2.29
CA ALA A 28 -9.89 2.38 -1.04
C ALA A 28 -8.69 3.34 -1.07
N LYS A 29 -8.34 3.91 0.09
CA LYS A 29 -7.00 4.43 0.36
C LYS A 29 -6.04 3.25 0.48
N VAL A 30 -4.92 3.28 -0.23
CA VAL A 30 -4.01 2.12 -0.34
C VAL A 30 -2.60 2.55 0.04
N THR A 31 -2.06 1.87 1.06
CA THR A 31 -0.67 1.91 1.47
C THR A 31 -0.01 0.59 1.08
N VAL A 32 1.15 0.64 0.43
CA VAL A 32 1.93 -0.56 0.09
C VAL A 32 3.35 -0.46 0.61
N THR A 33 3.95 -1.60 0.94
CA THR A 33 5.37 -1.72 1.25
C THR A 33 6.08 -2.74 0.38
N ASP A 34 7.37 -2.54 0.15
CA ASP A 34 8.30 -3.49 -0.47
C ASP A 34 9.72 -3.01 -0.11
N ARG A 35 10.75 -3.81 -0.38
CA ARG A 35 12.15 -3.38 -0.24
C ARG A 35 12.70 -2.75 -1.52
N LEU A 36 12.15 -3.13 -2.68
CA LEU A 36 12.65 -2.69 -3.98
C LEU A 36 11.97 -1.39 -4.40
N GLN A 37 12.74 -0.31 -4.43
CA GLN A 37 12.21 1.03 -4.71
C GLN A 37 11.53 1.14 -6.09
N ASN A 38 12.07 0.47 -7.11
CA ASN A 38 11.46 0.48 -8.45
C ASN A 38 10.03 -0.11 -8.48
N ARG A 39 9.71 -1.07 -7.60
CA ARG A 39 8.35 -1.62 -7.46
C ARG A 39 7.41 -0.60 -6.80
N LEU A 40 7.91 0.11 -5.80
CA LEU A 40 7.18 1.19 -5.13
C LEU A 40 6.92 2.36 -6.08
N ASP A 41 7.91 2.76 -6.88
CA ASP A 41 7.77 3.82 -7.87
C ASP A 41 6.71 3.45 -8.93
N MET A 42 6.71 2.19 -9.37
CA MET A 42 5.68 1.67 -10.28
C MET A 42 4.29 1.69 -9.63
N ALA A 43 4.18 1.31 -8.36
CA ALA A 43 2.92 1.38 -7.62
C ALA A 43 2.40 2.83 -7.55
N LYS A 44 3.26 3.78 -7.20
CA LYS A 44 2.94 5.21 -7.13
C LYS A 44 2.52 5.78 -8.48
N LYS A 45 3.25 5.43 -9.55
CA LYS A 45 2.91 5.80 -10.94
C LYS A 45 1.52 5.30 -11.34
N ASN A 46 1.12 4.13 -10.83
CA ASN A 46 -0.17 3.51 -11.10
C ASN A 46 -1.28 3.92 -10.12
N GLY A 47 -1.02 4.95 -9.30
CA GLY A 47 -2.03 5.60 -8.47
C GLY A 47 -2.10 5.10 -7.03
N VAL A 48 -1.20 4.25 -6.55
CA VAL A 48 -1.14 3.94 -5.10
C VAL A 48 -0.90 5.22 -4.30
N HIS A 49 -1.62 5.39 -3.18
CA HIS A 49 -1.59 6.63 -2.40
C HIS A 49 -0.30 6.78 -1.61
N ILE A 50 0.13 5.71 -0.95
CA ILE A 50 1.28 5.70 -0.06
C ILE A 50 2.13 4.48 -0.39
N THR A 51 3.43 4.71 -0.60
CA THR A 51 4.42 3.65 -0.85
C THR A 51 5.55 3.84 0.15
N ARG A 52 5.96 2.78 0.85
CA ARG A 52 7.03 2.85 1.86
C ARG A 52 8.06 1.74 1.66
N ASN A 53 9.33 2.09 1.76
CA ASN A 53 10.41 1.12 1.70
C ASN A 53 10.62 0.51 3.09
N ILE A 54 10.59 -0.81 3.22
CA ILE A 54 10.76 -1.45 4.53
C ILE A 54 12.17 -1.29 5.12
N ASP A 55 13.17 -0.95 4.30
CA ASP A 55 14.53 -0.68 4.76
C ASP A 55 14.67 0.74 5.37
N ASP A 56 13.63 1.59 5.24
CA ASP A 56 13.52 2.89 5.93
C ASP A 56 13.07 2.70 7.39
N LYS A 57 13.88 3.23 8.32
CA LYS A 57 13.66 3.13 9.77
C LYS A 57 12.36 3.79 10.23
N GLU A 58 11.84 4.76 9.48
CA GLU A 58 10.59 5.43 9.85
C GLU A 58 9.35 4.69 9.36
N THR A 59 9.48 3.68 8.49
CA THR A 59 8.33 3.03 7.85
C THR A 59 7.35 2.46 8.87
N GLU A 60 7.83 1.83 9.95
CA GLU A 60 6.97 1.29 10.99
C GLU A 60 6.14 2.39 11.68
N ALA A 61 6.78 3.50 12.07
CA ALA A 61 6.09 4.63 12.68
C ALA A 61 5.03 5.22 11.73
N HIS A 62 5.37 5.39 10.44
CA HIS A 62 4.44 5.86 9.42
C HIS A 62 3.26 4.90 9.19
N LEU A 63 3.49 3.59 9.29
CA LEU A 63 2.41 2.59 9.16
C LEU A 63 1.46 2.65 10.35
N ILE A 64 1.97 2.84 11.57
CA ILE A 64 1.16 2.99 12.79
C ILE A 64 0.30 4.26 12.69
N GLU A 65 0.90 5.39 12.32
CA GLU A 65 0.19 6.67 12.13
C GLU A 65 -0.86 6.59 11.00
N GLY A 66 -0.52 5.91 9.90
CA GLY A 66 -1.39 5.77 8.74
C GLY A 66 -2.58 4.81 8.91
N GLY A 67 -2.63 4.07 10.03
CA GLY A 67 -3.75 3.20 10.38
C GLY A 67 -4.97 3.96 10.92
N PRO A 68 -6.01 3.26 11.40
CA PRO A 68 -6.18 1.81 11.32
C PRO A 68 -6.43 1.35 9.88
N TYR A 69 -5.90 0.16 9.54
CA TYR A 69 -6.19 -0.51 8.27
C TYR A 69 -7.30 -1.53 8.49
N ASN A 70 -8.42 -1.38 7.78
CA ASN A 70 -9.53 -2.33 7.83
C ASN A 70 -9.25 -3.62 7.05
N ILE A 71 -8.26 -3.61 6.15
CA ILE A 71 -7.81 -4.78 5.40
C ILE A 71 -6.28 -4.76 5.36
N ARG A 72 -5.66 -5.88 5.72
CA ARG A 72 -4.21 -6.09 5.70
C ARG A 72 -3.94 -7.37 4.90
N LEU A 73 -3.14 -7.27 3.85
CA LEU A 73 -2.82 -8.35 2.92
C LEU A 73 -1.31 -8.51 2.78
#